data_AF-A0A9E0PE00-F1
#
_entry.id   AF-A0A9E0PE00-F1
#
_cell.length_a   1.000
_cell.length_b   1.000
_cell.length_c   1.000
_cell.angle_alpha   90.00
_cell.angle_beta   90.00
_cell.angle_gamma   90.00
#
_symmetry.space_group_name_H-M   'P 1'
#
loop_
_entity.id
_entity.type
_entity.pdbx_description
1 polymer ?
#
loop_
_entity_poly.entity_id
_entity_poly.type
_entity_poly.pdbx_seq_one_letter_code
_entity_poly.pdbx_strand_id
1 'polypeptide(L)'
;MADGDALPANIHCARDYEDLARQVLEAATFAHVAGGAGRDTAVAANLAALEAVRITPRVLRDLSAGATTCRLGGRPHPIWLAPVAFQE
;
A
#
# COMPACT_ATOMS: atom_id res chain seq x y z
N MET A 1 -11.12 -21.90 -16.40
CA MET A 1 -10.48 -21.44 -15.15
C MET A 1 -9.68 -20.23 -15.56
N ALA A 2 -10.20 -19.03 -15.30
CA ALA A 2 -9.73 -17.82 -15.98
C ALA A 2 -8.28 -17.49 -15.60
N ASP A 3 -7.58 -16.92 -16.58
CA ASP A 3 -6.18 -16.47 -16.62
C ASP A 3 -5.91 -15.29 -15.66
N GLY A 4 -6.42 -15.37 -14.41
CA GLY A 4 -6.59 -14.24 -13.48
C GLY A 4 -5.70 -14.23 -12.24
N ASP A 5 -4.77 -15.17 -12.12
CA ASP A 5 -3.86 -15.26 -10.96
C ASP A 5 -2.53 -14.50 -11.16
N ALA A 6 -2.25 -14.04 -12.38
CA ALA A 6 -1.04 -13.30 -12.70
C ALA A 6 -1.27 -11.79 -12.56
N LEU A 7 -0.42 -11.14 -11.75
CA LEU A 7 -0.37 -9.68 -11.71
C LEU A 7 0.02 -9.13 -13.09
N PRO A 8 -0.58 -8.02 -13.55
CA PRO A 8 -0.16 -7.38 -14.78
C PRO A 8 1.34 -7.06 -14.74
N ALA A 9 2.03 -7.23 -15.88
CA ALA A 9 3.49 -7.15 -15.94
C ALA A 9 4.07 -5.78 -15.54
N ASN A 10 3.24 -4.72 -15.55
CA ASN A 10 3.61 -3.36 -15.20
C ASN A 10 3.36 -3.01 -13.71
N ILE A 11 2.92 -3.96 -12.89
CA ILE A 11 2.71 -3.73 -11.46
C ILE A 11 3.95 -4.19 -10.68
N HIS A 12 4.67 -3.23 -10.11
CA HIS A 12 5.91 -3.47 -9.35
C HIS A 12 5.82 -2.95 -7.91
N CYS A 13 4.96 -1.97 -7.65
CA CYS A 13 4.76 -1.37 -6.34
C CYS A 13 3.30 -0.99 -6.09
N ALA A 14 2.97 -0.63 -4.85
CA ALA A 14 1.61 -0.24 -4.46
C ALA A 14 1.08 0.96 -5.25
N ARG A 15 1.96 1.89 -5.68
CA ARG A 15 1.56 3.08 -6.44
C ARG A 15 1.05 2.73 -7.84
N ASP A 16 1.57 1.67 -8.46
CA ASP A 16 1.16 1.28 -9.82
C ASP A 16 -0.33 0.88 -9.87
N TYR A 17 -0.87 0.40 -8.75
CA TYR A 17 -2.31 0.12 -8.62
C TYR A 17 -3.17 1.37 -8.66
N GLU A 18 -2.67 2.53 -8.20
CA GLU A 18 -3.41 3.79 -8.28
C GLU A 18 -3.61 4.23 -9.73
N ASP A 19 -2.55 4.07 -10.54
CA ASP A 19 -2.59 4.40 -11.97
C ASP A 19 -3.44 3.41 -12.76
N LEU A 20 -3.36 2.12 -12.44
CA LEU A 20 -4.25 1.11 -13.04
C LEU A 20 -5.71 1.36 -12.63
N ALA A 21 -5.97 1.64 -11.35
CA ALA A 21 -7.32 1.92 -10.83
C ALA A 21 -7.95 3.12 -11.55
N ARG A 22 -7.18 4.17 -11.84
CA ARG A 22 -7.66 5.34 -12.61
C ARG A 22 -8.13 4.98 -14.03
N GLN A 23 -7.59 3.91 -14.62
CA GLN A 23 -7.92 3.45 -15.98
C GLN A 23 -9.10 2.49 -16.01
N VAL A 24 -9.33 1.72 -14.94
CA VAL A 24 -10.31 0.62 -14.92
C VAL A 24 -11.55 0.91 -14.08
N LEU A 25 -11.47 1.84 -13.12
CA LEU A 25 -12.61 2.22 -12.29
C LEU A 25 -13.40 3.36 -12.92
N GLU A 26 -14.72 3.33 -12.72
CA GLU A 26 -15.58 4.47 -12.99
C GLU A 26 -15.11 5.71 -12.21
N ALA A 27 -15.23 6.89 -12.82
CA ALA A 27 -14.65 8.12 -12.28
C ALA A 27 -15.12 8.44 -10.85
N ALA A 28 -16.40 8.21 -10.55
CA ALA A 28 -16.96 8.43 -9.21
C ALA A 28 -16.39 7.44 -8.17
N THR A 29 -16.22 6.18 -8.55
CA THR A 29 -15.63 5.14 -7.69
C THR A 29 -14.15 5.44 -7.42
N PHE A 30 -13.40 5.81 -8.44
CA PHE A 30 -12.00 6.23 -8.27
C PHE A 30 -11.90 7.44 -7.35
N ALA A 31 -12.72 8.47 -7.54
CA ALA A 31 -12.73 9.66 -6.69
C ALA A 31 -13.10 9.34 -5.23
N HIS A 32 -14.00 8.38 -4.99
CA HIS A 32 -14.36 7.94 -3.64
C HIS A 32 -13.19 7.25 -2.90
N VAL A 33 -12.45 6.39 -3.61
CA VAL A 33 -11.36 5.61 -3.02
C VAL A 33 -10.06 6.41 -2.89
N ALA A 34 -9.71 7.20 -3.91
CA ALA A 34 -8.45 7.95 -3.94
C ALA A 34 -8.53 9.32 -3.23
N GLY A 35 -9.72 9.89 -3.12
CA GLY A 35 -9.94 11.23 -2.56
C GLY A 35 -9.85 11.27 -1.03
N GLY A 36 -9.35 12.39 -0.51
CA GLY A 36 -9.39 12.73 0.90
C GLY A 36 -10.42 13.81 1.21
N ALA A 37 -10.20 14.53 2.31
CA ALA A 37 -11.07 15.61 2.74
C ALA A 37 -10.65 16.96 2.13
N GLY A 38 -11.62 17.69 1.58
CA GLY A 38 -11.44 19.06 1.13
C GLY A 38 -10.49 19.17 -0.07
N ARG A 39 -9.27 19.67 0.16
CA ARG A 39 -8.23 19.85 -0.87
C ARG A 39 -7.12 18.78 -0.79
N ASP A 40 -7.37 17.68 -0.07
CA ASP A 40 -6.44 16.55 0.09
C ASP A 40 -5.08 16.92 0.70
N THR A 41 -5.01 18.05 1.41
CA THR A 41 -3.76 18.50 2.05
C THR A 41 -3.27 17.50 3.09
N ALA A 42 -4.18 16.81 3.80
CA ALA A 42 -3.83 15.75 4.74
C ALA A 42 -3.29 14.49 4.04
N VAL A 43 -3.83 14.14 2.88
CA VAL A 43 -3.34 12.99 2.08
C VAL A 43 -1.90 13.27 1.63
N ALA A 44 -1.65 14.46 1.07
CA ALA A 44 -0.31 14.87 0.67
C ALA A 44 0.66 14.93 1.86
N ALA A 45 0.21 15.45 3.01
CA ALA A 45 1.02 15.53 4.21
C ALA A 45 1.41 14.15 4.76
N ASN A 46 0.51 13.15 4.72
CA ASN A 46 0.80 11.79 5.17
C ASN A 46 1.92 11.14 4.33
N LEU A 47 1.87 11.30 3.01
CA LEU A 47 2.92 10.80 2.12
C LEU A 47 4.25 11.52 2.38
N ALA A 48 4.23 12.84 2.46
CA ALA A 48 5.44 13.64 2.75
C ALA A 48 6.07 13.28 4.10
N ALA A 49 5.26 12.96 5.11
CA ALA A 49 5.76 12.51 6.41
C ALA A 49 6.51 11.18 6.33
N LEU A 50 6.04 10.22 5.52
CA LEU A 50 6.74 8.97 5.29
C LEU A 50 8.02 9.19 4.48
N GLU A 51 7.97 10.03 3.44
CA GLU A 51 9.13 10.40 2.62
C GLU A 51 10.20 11.13 3.43
N ALA A 52 9.85 11.80 4.53
CA ALA A 52 10.80 12.45 5.43
C ALA A 52 11.57 11.46 6.32
N VAL A 53 11.09 10.22 6.47
CA VAL A 53 11.79 9.19 7.25
C VAL A 53 13.12 8.84 6.57
N ARG A 54 14.19 8.78 7.36
CA ARG A 54 15.53 8.39 6.89
C ARG A 54 15.94 7.11 7.61
N ILE A 55 16.14 6.05 6.82
CA ILE A 55 16.68 4.79 7.32
C ILE A 55 18.20 4.87 7.17
N THR A 56 18.94 4.73 8.28
CA THR A 56 20.41 4.65 8.24
C THR A 56 20.82 3.18 8.15
N PRO A 57 21.41 2.72 7.03
CA PRO A 57 21.83 1.33 6.91
C PRO A 57 22.91 0.99 7.94
N ARG A 58 22.76 -0.16 8.61
CA ARG A 58 23.79 -0.70 9.52
C ARG A 58 24.56 -1.79 8.80
N VAL A 59 25.79 -1.46 8.39
CA VAL A 59 26.64 -2.39 7.63
C VAL A 59 27.22 -3.49 8.50
N LEU A 60 27.58 -4.61 7.87
CA LEU A 60 28.24 -5.77 8.51
C LEU A 60 27.48 -6.36 9.71
N ARG A 61 26.14 -6.24 9.71
CA ARG A 61 25.29 -6.95 10.66
C ARG A 61 24.99 -8.34 10.14
N ASP A 62 25.03 -9.32 11.03
CA ASP A 62 24.45 -10.63 10.75
C ASP A 62 22.92 -10.47 10.71
N LEU A 63 22.34 -10.71 9.53
CA LEU A 63 20.92 -10.64 9.25
C LEU A 63 20.30 -12.03 9.00
N SER A 64 21.04 -13.12 9.27
CA SER A 64 20.57 -14.49 9.03
C SER A 64 19.29 -14.84 9.78
N ALA A 65 19.03 -14.17 10.91
CA ALA A 65 17.81 -14.31 11.71
C ALA A 65 16.76 -13.21 11.45
N GLY A 66 16.89 -12.43 10.36
CA GLY A 66 15.91 -11.40 10.00
C GLY A 66 14.55 -12.03 9.66
N ALA A 67 13.52 -11.64 10.40
CA ALA A 67 12.16 -12.13 10.20
C ALA A 67 11.14 -11.00 10.31
N THR A 68 10.04 -11.12 9.57
CA THR A 68 8.89 -10.22 9.69
C THR A 68 7.84 -10.73 10.67
N THR A 69 8.07 -11.88 11.32
CA THR A 69 7.08 -12.48 12.20
C THR A 69 6.88 -11.65 13.46
N CYS A 70 5.62 -11.31 13.77
CA CYS A 70 5.26 -10.62 15.00
C CYS A 70 4.05 -11.29 15.66
N ARG A 71 3.87 -11.10 16.98
CA ARG A 71 2.67 -11.53 17.69
C ARG A 71 1.80 -10.31 17.98
N LEU A 72 1.01 -9.90 17.00
CA LEU A 72 0.03 -8.82 17.12
C LEU A 72 -1.28 -9.27 16.45
N GLY A 73 -2.40 -9.19 17.16
CA GLY A 73 -3.71 -9.57 16.63
C GLY A 73 -3.82 -11.01 16.09
N GLY A 74 -2.97 -11.93 16.56
CA GLY A 74 -2.99 -13.34 16.16
C GLY A 74 -2.45 -13.66 14.76
N ARG A 75 -1.88 -12.68 14.03
CA ARG A 75 -1.31 -12.88 12.68
C ARG A 75 0.22 -12.78 12.68
N PRO A 76 0.93 -13.55 11.84
CA PRO A 76 2.40 -13.59 11.85
C PRO A 76 3.07 -12.51 10.99
N HIS A 77 2.41 -11.38 10.68
CA HIS A 77 2.99 -10.30 9.86
C HIS A 77 2.60 -8.91 10.40
N PRO A 78 3.43 -7.87 10.21
CA PRO A 78 3.22 -6.55 10.79
C PRO A 78 2.39 -5.63 9.87
N ILE A 79 1.52 -6.20 9.03
CA ILE A 79 0.69 -5.49 8.06
C ILE A 79 -0.72 -6.10 8.10
N TRP A 80 -1.74 -5.25 8.09
CA TRP A 80 -3.14 -5.63 8.11
C TRP A 80 -3.92 -4.86 7.05
N LEU A 81 -5.00 -5.48 6.58
CA LEU A 81 -6.01 -4.78 5.80
C LEU A 81 -6.77 -3.84 6.74
N ALA A 82 -6.71 -2.54 6.46
CA ALA A 82 -7.54 -1.56 7.15
C ALA A 82 -9.03 -1.76 6.76
N PRO A 83 -9.98 -1.40 7.63
CA PRO A 83 -11.39 -1.44 7.26
C PRO A 83 -11.64 -0.42 6.14
N VAL A 84 -12.16 -0.91 5.00
CA VAL A 84 -12.55 -0.10 3.84
C VAL A 84 -14.01 -0.43 3.53
N ALA A 85 -14.83 0.60 3.37
CA ALA A 85 -16.24 0.42 3.01
C ALA A 85 -16.38 0.14 1.51
N PHE A 86 -17.48 -0.53 1.13
CA PHE A 86 -17.89 -0.72 -0.28
C PHE A 86 -16.88 -1.45 -1.18
N GLN A 87 -16.39 -2.62 -0.74
CA GLN A 87 -15.45 -3.47 -1.50
C GLN A 87 -16.12 -4.58 -2.33
N GLU A 88 -17.42 -4.49 -2.58
CA GLU A 88 -18.19 -5.52 -3.31
C GLU A 88 -18.25 -5.28 -4.81
#